data_AF-A0A667WGK5-F1
#
_entry.id   AF-A0A667WGK5-F1
#
_cell.length_a   1.000
_cell.length_b   1.000
_cell.length_c   1.000
_cell.angle_alpha   90.00
_cell.angle_beta   90.00
_cell.angle_gamma   90.00
#
_symmetry.space_group_name_H-M   'P 1'
#
loop_
_entity.id
_entity.type
_entity.pdbx_description
1 polymer ?
#
loop_
_entity_poly.entity_id
_entity_poly.type
_entity_poly.pdbx_seq_one_letter_code
_entity_poly.pdbx_strand_id
1 'polypeptide(L)'
;MGPLSEANTAFCLALFKQLDEDKKSSNVFYSPLSISSALAMVMLGARANTATQMSELEKELTYEKFVEWTQPHKMYTVEVDVGLPRFKMEESYNLKDILTRMGMVDAFDVRMSDFSGMSPANDLVLSQVVHKAFVEVNEEGTKAAAATTSDIMLCCGIPTFIADHPFLFFIRHKPSMSVLFAGRFCSPA
;
A
#
# COMPACT_ATOMS: atom_id res chain seq x y z
N MET A 1 -0.73 -12.00 12.00
CA MET A 1 -0.16 -11.61 10.69
C MET A 1 1.06 -12.49 10.46
N GLY A 2 1.33 -12.90 9.23
CA GLY A 2 2.58 -13.59 8.91
C GLY A 2 3.73 -12.58 8.70
N PRO A 3 5.00 -13.00 8.77
CA PRO A 3 6.16 -12.11 8.60
C PRO A 3 6.12 -11.30 7.28
N LEU A 4 5.66 -11.93 6.20
CA LEU A 4 5.54 -11.28 4.88
C LEU A 4 4.48 -10.17 4.86
N SER A 5 3.34 -10.39 5.51
CA SER A 5 2.27 -9.37 5.57
C SER A 5 2.67 -8.16 6.40
N GLU A 6 3.50 -8.39 7.41
CA GLU A 6 4.05 -7.34 8.26
C GLU A 6 5.06 -6.49 7.49
N ALA A 7 6.03 -7.12 6.82
CA ALA A 7 7.01 -6.43 5.97
C ALA A 7 6.33 -5.61 4.85
N ASN A 8 5.32 -6.16 4.16
CA ASN A 8 4.60 -5.41 3.12
C ASN A 8 3.78 -4.24 3.70
N THR A 9 3.27 -4.36 4.93
CA THR A 9 2.57 -3.27 5.62
C THR A 9 3.55 -2.18 6.07
N ALA A 10 4.71 -2.57 6.58
CA ALA A 10 5.80 -1.65 6.94
C ALA A 10 6.23 -0.82 5.74
N PHE A 11 6.60 -1.49 4.64
CA PHE A 11 6.96 -0.86 3.38
C PHE A 11 5.88 0.07 2.84
N CYS A 12 4.61 -0.35 2.91
CA CYS A 12 3.47 0.50 2.54
C CYS A 12 3.52 1.84 3.30
N LEU A 13 3.63 1.81 4.62
CA LEU A 13 3.53 3.03 5.41
C LEU A 13 4.76 3.93 5.25
N ALA A 14 5.95 3.34 5.12
CA ALA A 14 7.19 4.05 4.80
C ALA A 14 7.07 4.81 3.47
N LEU A 15 6.61 4.11 2.42
CA LEU A 15 6.40 4.69 1.10
C LEU A 15 5.30 5.77 1.13
N PHE A 16 4.21 5.56 1.89
CA PHE A 16 3.16 6.55 2.06
C PHE A 16 3.73 7.88 2.59
N LYS A 17 4.58 7.81 3.62
CA LYS A 17 5.18 9.00 4.24
C LYS A 17 6.05 9.77 3.23
N GLN A 18 6.88 9.06 2.46
CA GLN A 18 7.70 9.68 1.42
C GLN A 18 6.87 10.33 0.32
N LEU A 19 5.78 9.67 -0.11
CA LEU A 19 4.87 10.21 -1.11
C LEU A 19 4.07 11.41 -0.60
N ASP A 20 3.71 11.43 0.68
CA ASP A 20 2.99 12.54 1.31
C ASP A 20 3.85 13.81 1.44
N GLU A 21 5.15 13.65 1.71
CA GLU A 21 6.11 14.75 1.73
C GLU A 21 6.19 15.46 0.36
N ASP A 22 6.14 14.71 -0.74
CA ASP A 22 6.20 15.23 -2.11
C ASP A 22 4.85 15.82 -2.61
N LYS A 23 3.73 15.27 -2.13
CA LYS A 23 2.38 15.56 -2.63
C LYS A 23 1.43 16.01 -1.51
N LYS A 24 1.78 17.10 -0.81
CA LYS A 24 0.93 17.65 0.26
C LYS A 24 -0.49 17.94 -0.27
N SER A 25 -1.51 17.43 0.42
CA SER A 25 -2.94 17.67 0.15
C SER A 25 -3.50 17.20 -1.22
N SER A 26 -2.80 16.33 -1.96
CA SER A 26 -3.36 15.68 -3.15
C SER A 26 -3.79 14.24 -2.89
N ASN A 27 -4.57 13.70 -3.83
CA ASN A 27 -4.79 12.27 -3.90
C ASN A 27 -3.47 11.50 -3.99
N VAL A 28 -3.40 10.37 -3.29
CA VAL A 28 -2.29 9.42 -3.34
C VAL A 28 -2.91 8.05 -3.47
N PHE A 29 -2.41 7.24 -4.39
CA PHE A 29 -2.90 5.87 -4.57
C PHE A 29 -1.82 5.00 -5.19
N TYR A 30 -1.50 3.87 -4.57
CA TYR A 30 -0.49 2.93 -5.08
C TYR A 30 -0.71 1.52 -4.52
N SER A 31 0.06 0.55 -5.04
CA SER A 31 0.02 -0.85 -4.61
C SER A 31 1.34 -1.22 -3.94
N PRO A 32 1.39 -1.30 -2.60
CA PRO A 32 2.59 -1.72 -1.89
C PRO A 32 3.06 -3.11 -2.33
N LEU A 33 2.11 -4.05 -2.43
CA LEU A 33 2.40 -5.43 -2.83
C LEU A 33 3.01 -5.51 -4.22
N SER A 34 2.50 -4.74 -5.19
CA SER A 34 3.04 -4.72 -6.56
C SER A 34 4.47 -4.21 -6.58
N ILE A 35 4.76 -3.13 -5.83
CA ILE A 35 6.09 -2.53 -5.77
C ILE A 35 7.06 -3.50 -5.08
N SER A 36 6.68 -4.05 -3.93
CA SER A 36 7.49 -5.04 -3.19
C SER A 36 7.79 -6.27 -4.06
N SER A 37 6.82 -6.77 -4.81
CA SER A 37 7.02 -7.91 -5.72
C SER A 37 8.01 -7.60 -6.84
N ALA A 38 7.99 -6.38 -7.39
CA ALA A 38 8.95 -5.95 -8.40
C ALA A 38 10.36 -5.81 -7.82
N LEU A 39 10.49 -5.23 -6.63
CA LEU A 39 11.77 -5.08 -5.93
C LEU A 39 12.37 -6.43 -5.52
N ALA A 40 11.54 -7.41 -5.12
CA ALA A 40 12.01 -8.74 -4.77
C ALA A 40 12.75 -9.43 -5.92
N MET A 41 12.27 -9.28 -7.16
CA MET A 41 12.98 -9.82 -8.34
C MET A 41 14.35 -9.19 -8.52
N VAL A 42 14.46 -7.88 -8.31
CA VAL A 42 15.73 -7.14 -8.40
C VAL A 42 16.67 -7.54 -7.26
N MET A 43 16.12 -7.74 -6.04
CA MET A 43 16.88 -8.14 -4.86
C MET A 43 17.52 -9.52 -5.00
N LEU A 44 16.84 -10.48 -5.64
CA LEU A 44 17.41 -11.81 -5.91
C LEU A 44 18.68 -11.75 -6.77
N GLY A 45 18.78 -10.71 -7.60
CA GLY A 45 19.94 -10.40 -8.43
C GLY A 45 21.03 -9.59 -7.75
N ALA A 46 20.66 -8.78 -6.76
CA ALA A 46 21.57 -7.90 -6.05
C ALA A 46 22.57 -8.67 -5.18
N ARG A 47 23.78 -8.13 -5.02
CA ARG A 47 24.81 -8.66 -4.12
C ARG A 47 25.42 -7.55 -3.27
N ALA A 48 26.28 -7.93 -2.33
CA ALA A 48 27.05 -7.03 -1.46
C ALA A 48 26.20 -5.90 -0.82
N ASN A 49 26.65 -4.64 -0.97
CA ASN A 49 26.00 -3.48 -0.39
C ASN A 49 24.62 -3.23 -1.01
N THR A 50 24.46 -3.44 -2.32
CA THR A 50 23.16 -3.31 -2.99
C THR A 50 22.13 -4.26 -2.37
N ALA A 51 22.49 -5.53 -2.14
CA ALA A 51 21.61 -6.48 -1.46
C ALA A 51 21.30 -6.08 -0.01
N THR A 52 22.28 -5.52 0.70
CA THR A 52 22.12 -5.08 2.08
C THR A 52 21.16 -3.90 2.17
N GLN A 53 21.37 -2.85 1.38
CA GLN A 53 20.49 -1.68 1.30
C GLN A 53 19.06 -2.06 0.91
N MET A 54 18.89 -2.97 -0.07
CA MET A 54 17.57 -3.46 -0.45
C MET A 54 16.90 -4.28 0.67
N SER A 55 17.66 -5.08 1.43
CA SER A 55 17.13 -5.82 2.58
C SER A 55 16.78 -4.91 3.77
N GLU A 56 17.54 -3.84 3.97
CA GLU A 56 17.28 -2.85 5.03
C GLU A 56 16.03 -2.04 4.73
N LEU A 57 15.80 -1.67 3.46
CA LEU A 57 14.57 -1.04 3.00
C LEU A 57 13.31 -1.87 3.34
N GLU A 58 13.38 -3.19 3.22
CA GLU A 58 12.27 -4.09 3.60
C GLU A 58 12.05 -4.18 5.11
N LYS A 59 13.08 -3.88 5.92
CA LYS A 59 13.04 -3.92 7.38
C LYS A 59 12.64 -2.58 7.99
N GLU A 60 12.71 -1.49 7.23
CA GLU A 60 12.34 -0.17 7.74
C GLU A 60 10.82 -0.05 7.95
N LEU A 61 10.48 0.26 9.22
CA LEU A 61 9.24 0.83 9.75
C LEU A 61 8.09 -0.12 10.12
N THR A 62 8.10 -0.60 11.37
CA THR A 62 6.91 -1.05 12.08
C THR A 62 5.98 0.12 12.39
N TYR A 63 4.69 -0.05 12.15
CA TYR A 63 3.66 0.81 12.73
C TYR A 63 2.66 -0.09 13.47
N GLU A 64 2.97 -0.36 14.74
CA GLU A 64 2.26 -1.35 15.55
C GLU A 64 0.77 -1.02 15.68
N LYS A 65 0.40 0.27 15.63
CA LYS A 65 -0.98 0.75 15.80
C LYS A 65 -1.93 0.36 14.66
N PHE A 66 -1.48 0.40 13.40
CA PHE A 66 -2.34 0.02 12.26
C PHE A 66 -2.62 -1.48 12.26
N VAL A 67 -1.60 -2.27 12.58
CA VAL A 67 -1.74 -3.71 12.75
C VAL A 67 -2.69 -4.01 13.91
N GLU A 68 -2.54 -3.32 15.03
CA GLU A 68 -3.41 -3.47 16.21
C GLU A 68 -4.89 -3.15 15.90
N TRP A 69 -5.18 -1.97 15.32
CA TRP A 69 -6.56 -1.55 15.06
C TRP A 69 -7.30 -2.43 14.05
N THR A 70 -6.56 -3.05 13.15
CA THR A 70 -7.15 -3.80 12.04
C THR A 70 -7.13 -5.32 12.26
N GLN A 71 -6.71 -5.79 13.44
CA GLN A 71 -6.73 -7.19 13.82
C GLN A 71 -8.17 -7.71 13.95
N PRO A 72 -8.50 -8.91 13.42
CA PRO A 72 -9.88 -9.42 13.42
C PRO A 72 -10.52 -9.49 14.80
N HIS A 73 -9.75 -9.77 15.85
CA HIS A 73 -10.27 -9.85 17.23
C HIS A 73 -10.52 -8.47 17.88
N LYS A 74 -10.10 -7.37 17.23
CA LYS A 74 -10.42 -5.98 17.60
C LYS A 74 -11.54 -5.40 16.73
N MET A 75 -12.01 -6.14 15.72
CA MET A 75 -13.12 -5.75 14.85
C MET A 75 -14.34 -6.59 15.19
N TYR A 76 -15.47 -5.93 15.45
CA TYR A 76 -16.75 -6.57 15.70
C TYR A 76 -17.72 -6.23 14.57
N THR A 77 -18.55 -7.19 14.17
CA THR A 77 -19.56 -6.99 13.13
C THR A 77 -20.70 -6.16 13.72
N VAL A 78 -21.00 -5.03 13.09
CA VAL A 78 -22.12 -4.15 13.43
C VAL A 78 -22.85 -3.80 12.14
N GLU A 79 -24.17 -3.70 12.22
CA GLU A 79 -24.97 -3.14 11.15
C GLU A 79 -24.84 -1.61 11.17
N VAL A 80 -24.41 -1.04 10.05
CA VAL A 80 -24.05 0.38 9.92
C VAL A 80 -24.63 0.89 8.60
N ASP A 81 -25.20 2.10 8.62
CA ASP A 81 -25.58 2.80 7.40
C ASP A 81 -24.34 3.51 6.81
N VAL A 82 -23.97 3.22 5.57
CA VAL A 82 -22.68 3.61 4.99
C VAL A 82 -22.87 4.51 3.78
N GLY A 83 -22.36 5.74 3.88
CA GLY A 83 -22.20 6.67 2.76
C GLY A 83 -20.74 6.71 2.30
N LEU A 84 -20.45 6.17 1.12
CA LEU A 84 -19.12 6.22 0.50
C LEU A 84 -19.23 6.85 -0.90
N PRO A 85 -18.38 7.84 -1.25
CA PRO A 85 -18.44 8.46 -2.57
C PRO A 85 -18.02 7.48 -3.65
N ARG A 86 -18.60 7.61 -4.85
CA ARG A 86 -18.02 7.01 -6.06
C ARG A 86 -16.78 7.80 -6.42
N PHE A 87 -15.67 7.12 -6.68
CA PHE A 87 -14.46 7.79 -7.11
C PHE A 87 -13.63 6.91 -8.02
N LYS A 88 -12.83 7.58 -8.83
CA LYS A 88 -11.86 6.98 -9.74
C LYS A 88 -10.53 7.69 -9.55
N MET A 89 -9.48 6.93 -9.34
CA MET A 89 -8.12 7.45 -9.15
C MET A 89 -7.16 6.69 -10.06
N GLU A 90 -6.30 7.44 -10.73
CA GLU A 90 -5.21 6.91 -11.53
C GLU A 90 -3.95 7.69 -11.19
N GLU A 91 -2.95 7.02 -10.66
CA GLU A 91 -1.70 7.65 -10.24
C GLU A 91 -0.52 6.90 -10.84
N SER A 92 0.51 7.65 -11.24
CA SER A 92 1.77 7.11 -11.71
C SER A 92 2.95 7.81 -11.03
N TYR A 93 3.94 7.03 -10.63
CA TYR A 93 5.11 7.48 -9.89
C TYR A 93 6.39 6.94 -10.53
N ASN A 94 7.40 7.81 -10.65
CA ASN A 94 8.78 7.38 -10.79
C ASN A 94 9.37 7.27 -9.38
N LEU A 95 9.65 6.04 -8.96
CA LEU A 95 10.07 5.72 -7.60
C LEU A 95 11.58 5.85 -7.39
N LYS A 96 12.37 6.21 -8.41
CA LYS A 96 13.83 6.29 -8.31
C LYS A 96 14.28 7.18 -7.14
N ASP A 97 13.83 8.42 -7.12
CA ASP A 97 14.26 9.39 -6.10
C ASP A 97 13.75 8.99 -4.71
N ILE A 98 12.51 8.49 -4.64
CA ILE A 98 11.90 8.02 -3.39
C ILE A 98 12.68 6.84 -2.81
N LEU A 99 12.96 5.81 -3.60
CA LEU A 99 13.71 4.63 -3.16
C LEU A 99 15.15 4.98 -2.78
N THR A 100 15.77 5.93 -3.49
CA THR A 100 17.09 6.47 -3.15
C THR A 100 17.05 7.15 -1.78
N ARG A 101 16.04 7.99 -1.50
CA ARG A 101 15.84 8.63 -0.18
C ARG A 101 15.57 7.63 0.93
N MET A 102 14.94 6.50 0.61
CA MET A 102 14.71 5.40 1.54
C MET A 102 15.95 4.49 1.72
N GLY A 103 17.11 4.82 1.15
CA GLY A 103 18.38 4.13 1.39
C GLY A 103 18.84 3.19 0.27
N MET A 104 18.04 2.99 -0.78
CA MET A 104 18.44 2.18 -1.95
C MET A 104 19.28 3.04 -2.92
N VAL A 105 20.51 3.37 -2.55
CA VAL A 105 21.36 4.29 -3.34
C VAL A 105 22.19 3.54 -4.38
N ASP A 106 22.87 2.47 -3.98
CA ASP A 106 23.87 1.79 -4.82
C ASP A 106 23.22 1.14 -6.04
N ALA A 107 21.95 0.70 -5.94
CA ALA A 107 21.22 0.08 -7.04
C ALA A 107 21.11 1.00 -8.27
N PHE A 108 21.06 2.32 -8.06
CA PHE A 108 20.90 3.32 -9.13
C PHE A 108 22.23 3.94 -9.59
N ASP A 109 23.36 3.57 -8.98
CA ASP A 109 24.68 4.11 -9.29
C ASP A 109 25.49 3.12 -10.15
N VAL A 110 25.92 3.56 -11.33
CA VAL A 110 26.63 2.73 -12.31
C VAL A 110 27.94 2.14 -11.78
N ARG A 111 28.59 2.80 -10.83
CA ARG A 111 29.88 2.37 -10.26
C ARG A 111 29.71 1.48 -9.04
N MET A 112 28.62 1.66 -8.31
CA MET A 112 28.37 0.99 -7.03
C MET A 112 27.38 -0.17 -7.13
N SER A 113 26.56 -0.23 -8.19
CA SER A 113 25.56 -1.27 -8.37
C SER A 113 26.21 -2.64 -8.55
N ASP A 114 25.78 -3.61 -7.74
CA ASP A 114 26.18 -5.01 -7.87
C ASP A 114 24.96 -5.89 -8.13
N PHE A 115 24.77 -6.22 -9.41
CA PHE A 115 23.77 -7.16 -9.91
C PHE A 115 24.41 -8.41 -10.51
N SER A 116 25.59 -8.80 -10.00
CA SER A 116 26.32 -9.99 -10.44
C SER A 116 25.53 -11.30 -10.30
N GLY A 117 24.49 -11.31 -9.46
CA GLY A 117 23.54 -12.42 -9.35
C GLY A 117 22.63 -12.60 -10.56
N MET A 118 22.46 -11.57 -11.40
CA MET A 118 21.70 -11.62 -12.66
C MET A 118 22.61 -11.72 -13.88
N SER A 119 23.69 -10.93 -13.92
CA SER A 119 24.68 -10.94 -14.99
C SER A 119 26.08 -11.07 -14.40
N PRO A 120 26.82 -12.16 -14.66
CA PRO A 120 28.18 -12.33 -14.16
C PRO A 120 29.15 -11.23 -14.60
N ALA A 121 28.85 -10.52 -15.69
CA ALA A 121 29.65 -9.40 -16.18
C ALA A 121 29.50 -8.11 -15.36
N ASN A 122 28.54 -8.08 -14.41
CA ASN A 122 28.17 -6.91 -13.60
C ASN A 122 27.99 -5.62 -14.41
N ASP A 123 27.36 -5.75 -15.57
CA ASP A 123 27.09 -4.70 -16.55
C ASP A 123 25.66 -4.12 -16.44
N LEU A 124 24.96 -4.47 -15.35
CA LEU A 124 23.59 -4.05 -15.10
C LEU A 124 23.55 -2.94 -14.04
N VAL A 125 22.62 -2.00 -14.21
CA VAL A 125 22.30 -0.94 -13.26
C VAL A 125 20.79 -0.70 -13.27
N LEU A 126 20.19 -0.43 -12.10
CA LEU A 126 18.78 -0.08 -12.05
C LEU A 126 18.61 1.36 -12.51
N SER A 127 18.00 1.56 -13.68
CA SER A 127 17.89 2.91 -14.26
C SER A 127 16.70 3.69 -13.69
N GLN A 128 15.54 3.05 -13.60
CA GLN A 128 14.27 3.64 -13.16
C GLN A 128 13.31 2.56 -12.63
N VAL A 129 12.37 2.98 -11.78
CA VAL A 129 11.26 2.15 -11.31
C VAL A 129 9.98 2.96 -11.49
N VAL A 130 9.08 2.51 -12.36
CA VAL A 130 7.81 3.20 -12.63
C VAL A 130 6.66 2.37 -12.10
N HIS A 131 5.88 2.96 -11.20
CA HIS A 131 4.66 2.35 -10.67
C HIS A 131 3.43 3.09 -11.17
N LYS A 132 2.41 2.36 -11.62
CA LYS A 132 1.14 2.91 -12.05
C LYS A 132 0.01 2.11 -11.43
N ALA A 133 -0.95 2.80 -10.81
CA ALA A 133 -2.10 2.16 -10.17
C ALA A 133 -3.39 2.87 -10.53
N PHE A 134 -4.46 2.08 -10.64
CA PHE A 134 -5.80 2.51 -10.96
C PHE A 134 -6.81 1.90 -9.99
N VAL A 135 -7.77 2.69 -9.52
CA VAL A 135 -8.92 2.20 -8.76
C VAL A 135 -10.18 2.93 -9.20
N GLU A 136 -11.26 2.18 -9.27
CA GLU A 136 -12.61 2.70 -9.47
C GLU A 136 -13.52 2.07 -8.40
N VAL A 137 -14.17 2.92 -7.62
CA VAL A 137 -15.14 2.53 -6.60
C VAL A 137 -16.51 2.98 -7.07
N ASN A 138 -17.37 1.99 -7.30
CA ASN A 138 -18.76 2.15 -7.69
C ASN A 138 -19.58 1.04 -7.01
N GLU A 139 -20.91 1.10 -7.13
CA GLU A 139 -21.82 0.12 -6.55
C GLU A 139 -21.81 -1.22 -7.29
N GLU A 140 -21.16 -1.31 -8.46
CA GLU A 140 -21.14 -2.50 -9.28
C GLU A 140 -20.02 -3.48 -8.90
N GLY A 141 -18.93 -2.97 -8.33
CA GLY A 141 -17.72 -3.75 -8.00
C GLY A 141 -17.92 -4.90 -7.01
N THR A 142 -19.04 -4.97 -6.28
CA THR A 142 -19.53 -6.17 -5.58
C THR A 142 -21.06 -6.08 -5.39
N LYS A 143 -21.84 -6.27 -6.46
CA LYS A 143 -23.30 -6.47 -6.37
C LYS A 143 -23.64 -7.85 -5.77
N ALA A 144 -23.68 -7.97 -4.44
CA ALA A 144 -24.38 -9.01 -3.63
C ALA A 144 -23.91 -8.91 -2.16
N ALA A 145 -24.67 -9.18 -1.10
CA ALA A 145 -26.08 -9.53 -0.91
C ALA A 145 -26.36 -9.46 0.60
N ALA A 146 -27.37 -8.70 1.03
CA ALA A 146 -28.08 -8.90 2.29
C ALA A 146 -29.38 -8.08 2.27
N ALA A 147 -30.39 -8.61 1.57
CA ALA A 147 -31.78 -8.21 1.80
C ALA A 147 -32.33 -9.16 2.88
N THR A 148 -32.20 -8.78 4.15
CA THR A 148 -32.92 -9.42 5.25
C THR A 148 -33.79 -8.36 5.91
N THR A 149 -35.03 -8.26 5.43
CA THR A 149 -36.08 -7.47 6.05
C THR A 149 -36.70 -8.28 7.18
N SER A 150 -36.50 -7.84 8.41
CA SER A 150 -37.37 -8.16 9.54
C SER A 150 -37.49 -6.91 10.42
N ASP A 151 -38.67 -6.29 10.39
CA ASP A 151 -39.00 -5.14 11.24
C ASP A 151 -39.01 -5.57 12.71
N ILE A 152 -37.94 -5.19 13.42
CA ILE A 152 -37.90 -5.16 14.87
C ILE A 152 -37.39 -3.77 15.24
N MET A 153 -38.24 -3.01 15.93
CA MET A 153 -37.94 -1.62 16.30
C MET A 153 -36.77 -1.57 17.31
N LEU A 154 -35.59 -1.17 16.82
CA LEU A 154 -34.43 -0.88 17.67
C LEU A 154 -34.60 0.53 18.25
N CYS A 155 -34.59 0.66 19.57
CA CYS A 155 -34.71 1.96 20.27
C CYS A 155 -33.45 2.84 20.15
N CYS A 156 -32.40 2.34 19.49
CA CYS A 156 -31.16 3.06 19.21
C CYS A 156 -31.02 3.13 17.69
N GLY A 157 -30.82 4.32 17.12
CA GLY A 157 -30.60 4.47 15.69
C GLY A 157 -29.43 3.62 15.21
N ILE A 158 -29.53 3.06 14.01
CA ILE A 158 -28.41 2.36 13.35
C ILE A 158 -27.27 3.38 13.21
N PRO A 159 -26.05 3.06 13.66
CA PRO A 159 -24.91 3.97 13.52
C PRO A 159 -24.65 4.27 12.04
N THR A 160 -24.31 5.51 11.73
CA THR A 160 -24.02 5.96 10.35
C THR A 160 -22.53 6.23 10.19
N PHE A 161 -21.95 5.78 9.09
CA PHE A 161 -20.59 6.08 8.66
C PHE A 161 -20.64 6.78 7.30
N ILE A 162 -20.33 8.08 7.28
CA ILE A 162 -20.33 8.89 6.05
C ILE A 162 -18.92 9.39 5.79
N ALA A 163 -18.36 9.04 4.63
CA ALA A 163 -17.04 9.47 4.19
C ALA A 163 -17.14 10.73 3.30
N ASP A 164 -17.61 11.83 3.88
CA ASP A 164 -17.86 13.14 3.22
C ASP A 164 -16.69 14.14 3.35
N HIS A 165 -15.56 13.70 3.90
CA HIS A 165 -14.34 14.48 4.10
C HIS A 165 -13.11 13.63 3.74
N PRO A 166 -11.90 14.20 3.58
CA PRO A 166 -10.73 13.44 3.20
C PRO A 166 -10.48 12.22 4.07
N PHE A 167 -10.29 11.06 3.46
CA PHE A 167 -10.10 9.79 4.15
C PHE A 167 -8.94 8.97 3.58
N LEU A 168 -8.40 8.09 4.41
CA LEU A 168 -7.48 7.04 4.00
C LEU A 168 -8.26 5.76 3.75
N PHE A 169 -7.84 5.00 2.75
CA PHE A 169 -8.43 3.70 2.45
C PHE A 169 -7.34 2.67 2.13
N PHE A 170 -7.62 1.42 2.51
CA PHE A 170 -6.73 0.29 2.32
C PHE A 170 -7.51 -0.89 1.76
N ILE A 171 -7.03 -1.47 0.68
CA ILE A 171 -7.57 -2.72 0.14
C ILE A 171 -6.65 -3.83 0.59
N ARG A 172 -7.22 -4.83 1.29
CA ARG A 172 -6.45 -5.86 1.99
C ARG A 172 -6.96 -7.26 1.68
N HIS A 173 -6.04 -8.20 1.53
CA HIS A 173 -6.38 -9.62 1.45
C HIS A 173 -6.72 -10.17 2.84
N LYS A 174 -7.97 -10.59 3.06
CA LYS A 174 -8.47 -11.00 4.39
C LYS A 174 -7.64 -12.14 5.05
N PRO A 175 -7.33 -13.26 4.35
CA PRO A 175 -6.59 -14.37 4.97
C PRO A 175 -5.15 -14.01 5.36
N SER A 176 -4.41 -13.35 4.46
CA SER A 176 -2.99 -13.03 4.71
C SER A 176 -2.79 -11.70 5.43
N MET A 177 -3.84 -10.88 5.52
CA MET A 177 -3.82 -9.52 6.05
C MET A 177 -2.89 -8.56 5.30
N SER A 178 -2.41 -8.94 4.10
CA SER A 178 -1.51 -8.12 3.30
C SER A 178 -2.25 -6.95 2.64
N VAL A 179 -1.69 -5.74 2.76
CA VAL A 179 -2.19 -4.53 2.09
C VAL A 179 -1.86 -4.61 0.60
N LEU A 180 -2.90 -4.71 -0.23
CA LEU A 180 -2.80 -4.77 -1.68
C LEU A 180 -2.70 -3.37 -2.28
N PHE A 181 -3.50 -2.45 -1.76
CA PHE A 181 -3.52 -1.05 -2.17
C PHE A 181 -3.71 -0.13 -0.97
N ALA A 182 -3.10 1.04 -1.04
CA ALA A 182 -3.26 2.11 -0.07
C ALA A 182 -3.52 3.42 -0.81
N GLY A 183 -4.38 4.25 -0.24
CA GLY A 183 -4.66 5.56 -0.81
C GLY A 183 -5.20 6.58 0.17
N ARG A 184 -5.05 7.84 -0.22
CA ARG A 184 -5.65 9.01 0.37
C ARG A 184 -6.56 9.66 -0.66
N PHE A 185 -7.80 9.86 -0.29
CA PHE A 185 -8.78 10.58 -1.10
C PHE A 185 -9.05 11.95 -0.45
N CYS A 186 -8.67 13.03 -1.13
CA CYS A 186 -8.73 14.41 -0.60
C CYS A 186 -9.89 15.25 -1.16
N SER A 187 -10.60 14.77 -2.18
CA SER A 187 -11.70 15.53 -2.79
C SER A 187 -12.96 14.68 -2.92
N PRO A 188 -13.66 14.41 -1.80
CA PRO A 188 -15.07 14.04 -1.86
C PRO A 188 -15.86 15.23 -2.41
N ALA A 189 -16.65 14.97 -3.45
CA ALA A 189 -17.61 15.94 -3.99
C ALA A 189 -18.86 16.00 -3.12
#